data_AF-A0A8K0CT56-F1
#
_entry.id   AF-A0A8K0CT56-F1
#
_cell.length_a   1.000
_cell.length_b   1.000
_cell.length_c   1.000
_cell.angle_alpha   90.00
_cell.angle_beta   90.00
_cell.angle_gamma   90.00
#
_symmetry.space_group_name_H-M   'P 1'
#
loop_
_entity.id
_entity.type
_entity.pdbx_description
1 polymer ?
#
loop_
_entity_poly.entity_id
_entity_poly.type
_entity_poly.pdbx_seq_one_letter_code
_entity_poly.pdbx_strand_id
1 'polypeptide(L)'
;MNRVVVLLNFYLFCEILTDVTYETFKCTPGVYYEENKCHLCHCNNPSQQLMCEMWWCSDRDDPVYKHCEVGTAWSDGCEKCWCTREVKTICTINCGRIQDLY
;
A
#
# COMPACT_ATOMS: atom_id res chain seq x y z
N MET A 1 15.90 32.84 -35.71
CA MET A 1 14.76 33.10 -34.80
C MET A 1 13.76 31.99 -35.01
N ASN A 2 13.61 31.04 -34.06
CA ASN A 2 12.59 29.97 -34.03
C ASN A 2 12.88 28.92 -32.94
N ARG A 3 14.01 29.00 -32.23
CA ARG A 3 14.31 28.11 -31.09
C ARG A 3 13.73 28.59 -29.76
N VAL A 4 13.40 29.88 -29.64
CA VAL A 4 12.93 30.50 -28.38
C VAL A 4 11.42 30.26 -28.15
N VAL A 5 10.62 30.20 -29.21
CA VAL A 5 9.15 30.01 -29.12
C VAL A 5 8.77 28.58 -28.72
N VAL A 6 9.58 27.59 -29.12
CA VAL A 6 9.38 26.17 -28.78
C VAL A 6 9.63 25.92 -27.29
N LEU A 7 10.65 26.58 -26.71
CA LEU A 7 11.00 26.41 -25.30
C LEU A 7 9.89 26.96 -24.39
N LEU A 8 9.31 28.13 -24.71
CA LEU A 8 8.26 28.75 -23.90
C LEU A 8 6.95 27.92 -23.84
N ASN A 9 6.64 27.14 -24.89
CA ASN A 9 5.47 26.24 -24.90
C ASN A 9 5.68 24.94 -24.10
N PHE A 10 6.93 24.50 -23.93
CA PHE A 10 7.25 23.32 -23.12
C PHE A 10 7.21 23.62 -21.61
N TYR A 11 7.58 24.83 -21.19
CA TYR A 11 7.55 25.22 -19.78
C TYR A 11 6.11 25.35 -19.23
N LEU A 12 5.13 25.72 -20.06
CA LEU A 12 3.72 25.83 -19.65
C LEU A 12 3.00 24.49 -19.48
N PHE A 13 3.52 23.40 -20.07
CA PHE A 13 2.95 22.05 -19.90
C PHE A 13 3.52 21.30 -18.68
N CYS A 14 4.61 21.80 -18.09
CA CYS A 14 5.32 21.10 -17.01
C CYS A 14 4.68 21.30 -15.63
N GLU A 15 3.85 22.33 -15.45
CA GLU A 15 3.21 22.63 -14.16
C GLU A 15 1.86 21.91 -13.93
N ILE A 16 1.39 21.10 -14.89
CA ILE A 16 0.12 20.36 -14.75
C ILE A 16 0.35 18.87 -14.47
N LEU A 17 1.59 18.42 -14.23
CA LEU A 17 1.85 17.07 -13.74
C LEU A 17 1.70 17.04 -12.22
N THR A 18 0.43 17.08 -11.85
CA THR A 18 -0.21 16.68 -10.61
C THR A 18 0.65 15.90 -9.62
N ASP A 19 0.62 16.41 -8.40
CA ASP A 19 0.98 15.83 -7.11
C ASP A 19 0.51 14.37 -6.95
N VAL A 20 1.19 13.40 -7.57
CA VAL A 20 0.97 11.98 -7.26
C VAL A 20 1.60 11.74 -5.89
N THR A 21 0.82 11.94 -4.84
CA THR A 21 1.23 11.66 -3.46
C THR A 21 1.31 10.15 -3.27
N TYR A 22 2.49 9.57 -3.54
CA TYR A 22 2.75 8.16 -3.24
C TYR A 22 2.83 7.96 -1.73
N GLU A 23 1.85 7.26 -1.16
CA GLU A 23 1.93 6.88 0.25
C GLU A 23 2.79 5.62 0.39
N THR A 24 4.01 5.79 0.88
CA THR A 24 4.92 4.66 1.08
C THR A 24 4.50 3.91 2.34
N PHE A 25 4.20 2.62 2.20
CA PHE A 25 3.89 1.77 3.36
C PHE A 25 5.04 1.79 4.36
N LYS A 26 4.73 2.15 5.60
CA LYS A 26 5.62 2.01 6.74
C LYS A 26 4.87 1.29 7.85
N CYS A 27 5.39 0.15 8.24
CA CYS A 27 4.78 -0.63 9.30
C CYS A 27 5.11 0.01 10.68
N THR A 28 4.17 -0.05 11.62
CA THR A 28 4.25 0.53 12.97
C THR A 28 4.31 -0.57 14.03
N PRO A 29 5.30 -0.57 14.94
CA PRO A 29 5.35 -1.52 16.06
C PRO A 29 4.07 -1.50 16.90
N GLY A 30 3.56 -2.68 17.26
CA GLY A 30 2.31 -2.83 18.03
C GLY A 30 1.04 -2.75 17.18
N VAL A 31 1.14 -2.46 15.88
CA VAL A 31 0.03 -2.56 14.92
C VAL A 31 0.13 -3.90 14.19
N TYR A 32 -1.01 -4.57 14.06
CA TYR A 32 -1.14 -5.78 13.26
C TYR A 32 -1.67 -5.44 11.88
N TYR A 33 -1.21 -6.24 10.92
CA TYR A 33 -1.50 -6.08 9.52
C TYR A 33 -1.97 -7.40 8.92
N GLU A 34 -2.74 -7.31 7.84
CA GLU A 34 -3.15 -8.45 7.04
C GLU A 34 -2.59 -8.30 5.64
N GLU A 35 -1.85 -9.31 5.18
CA GLU A 35 -1.34 -9.38 3.82
C GLU A 35 -2.33 -10.16 2.94
N ASN A 36 -2.78 -9.53 1.85
CA ASN A 36 -3.67 -10.15 0.86
C ASN A 36 -4.90 -10.85 1.47
N LYS A 37 -5.43 -10.28 2.56
CA LYS A 37 -6.52 -10.85 3.36
C LYS A 37 -6.28 -12.28 3.87
N CYS A 38 -5.02 -12.63 4.12
CA CYS A 38 -4.66 -13.97 4.59
C CYS A 38 -3.61 -13.98 5.70
N HIS A 39 -2.41 -13.46 5.44
CA HIS A 39 -1.32 -13.62 6.40
C HIS A 39 -1.40 -12.55 7.47
N LEU A 40 -1.41 -12.98 8.74
CA LEU A 40 -1.29 -12.06 9.86
C LEU A 40 0.17 -11.59 9.96
N CYS A 41 0.36 -10.28 9.96
CA CYS A 41 1.66 -9.66 9.96
C CYS A 41 1.81 -8.67 11.11
N HIS A 42 3.05 -8.50 11.56
CA HIS A 42 3.42 -7.50 12.54
C HIS A 42 4.78 -6.91 12.20
N CYS A 43 5.11 -5.77 12.79
CA CYS A 43 6.44 -5.21 12.69
C CYS A 43 7.35 -5.84 13.74
N ASN A 44 8.49 -6.34 13.29
CA ASN A 44 9.58 -6.64 14.20
C ASN A 44 10.20 -5.34 14.73
N ASN A 45 10.51 -5.31 16.02
CA ASN A 45 11.21 -4.21 16.68
C ASN A 45 12.66 -4.68 16.95
N PRO A 46 13.72 -3.95 16.53
CA PRO A 46 13.75 -2.56 16.06
C PRO A 46 13.83 -2.36 14.55
N SER A 47 13.90 -3.44 13.75
CA SER A 47 14.15 -3.34 12.30
C SER A 47 12.98 -2.72 11.52
N GLN A 48 11.78 -2.60 12.11
CA GLN A 48 10.56 -2.17 11.43
C GLN A 48 10.27 -3.00 10.17
N GLN A 49 10.76 -4.24 10.16
CA GLN A 49 10.52 -5.17 9.08
C GLN A 49 9.18 -5.84 9.30
N LEU A 50 8.37 -5.91 8.25
CA LEU A 50 7.12 -6.65 8.27
C LEU A 50 7.44 -8.16 8.33
N MET A 51 6.86 -8.85 9.31
CA MET A 51 6.97 -10.29 9.48
C MET A 51 5.56 -10.88 9.47
N CYS A 52 5.31 -11.82 8.57
CA CYS A 52 4.00 -12.44 8.35
C CYS A 52 4.02 -13.93 8.72
N GLU A 53 2.97 -14.37 9.38
CA GLU A 53 2.71 -15.77 9.65
C GLU A 53 2.06 -16.43 8.44
N MET A 54 2.69 -17.47 7.92
CA MET A 54 2.20 -18.18 6.74
C MET A 54 1.05 -19.12 7.09
N TRP A 55 -0.13 -18.87 6.53
CA TRP A 55 -1.35 -19.67 6.74
C TRP A 55 -1.82 -20.33 5.44
N TRP A 56 -2.72 -21.31 5.56
CA TRP A 56 -3.40 -21.93 4.42
C TRP A 56 -4.57 -21.06 3.96
N CYS A 57 -4.29 -20.09 3.08
CA CYS A 57 -5.35 -19.32 2.44
C CYS A 57 -6.12 -20.20 1.44
N SER A 58 -7.44 -20.24 1.54
CA SER A 58 -8.33 -20.85 0.53
C SER A 58 -8.26 -20.08 -0.81
N ASP A 59 -8.03 -18.77 -0.73
CA ASP A 59 -8.20 -17.84 -1.85
C ASP A 59 -6.87 -17.20 -2.29
N ARG A 60 -5.79 -18.01 -2.31
CA ARG A 60 -4.41 -17.57 -2.67
C ARG A 60 -4.29 -16.87 -4.03
N ASP A 61 -5.33 -16.93 -4.86
CA ASP A 61 -5.37 -16.39 -6.20
C ASP A 61 -6.50 -15.40 -6.46
N ASP A 62 -7.19 -14.89 -5.43
CA ASP A 62 -8.19 -13.86 -5.69
C ASP A 62 -7.53 -12.64 -6.37
N PRO A 63 -7.84 -12.38 -7.65
CA PRO A 63 -7.18 -11.35 -8.42
C PRO A 63 -7.50 -9.94 -7.87
N VAL A 64 -8.57 -9.81 -7.07
CA VAL A 64 -8.95 -8.57 -6.39
C VAL A 64 -7.84 -8.08 -5.47
N TYR A 65 -7.14 -8.97 -4.75
CA TYR A 65 -6.09 -8.58 -3.81
C TYR A 65 -4.71 -8.41 -4.46
N LYS A 66 -4.55 -8.87 -5.70
CA LYS A 66 -3.30 -8.78 -6.48
C LYS A 66 -3.24 -7.58 -7.43
N HIS A 67 -4.38 -6.92 -7.71
CA HIS A 67 -4.50 -5.82 -8.65
C HIS A 67 -4.70 -4.49 -7.93
N CYS A 68 -3.60 -3.87 -7.52
CA CYS A 68 -3.56 -2.49 -7.07
C CYS A 68 -2.38 -1.77 -7.71
N GLU A 69 -2.45 -0.45 -7.80
CA GLU A 69 -1.37 0.38 -8.33
C GLU A 69 -0.35 0.66 -7.22
N VAL A 70 0.90 0.26 -7.41
CA VAL A 70 1.96 0.38 -6.41
C VAL A 70 2.10 1.82 -5.91
N GLY A 71 2.13 1.99 -4.59
CA GLY A 71 2.26 3.28 -3.92
C GLY A 71 0.92 4.01 -3.73
N THR A 72 -0.19 3.42 -4.17
CA THR A 72 -1.53 3.87 -3.76
C THR A 72 -1.86 3.36 -2.36
N ALA A 73 -2.71 4.11 -1.67
CA ALA A 73 -3.29 3.75 -0.39
C ALA A 73 -4.77 4.10 -0.39
N TRP A 74 -5.57 3.32 0.33
CA TRP A 74 -7.00 3.54 0.46
C TRP A 74 -7.49 3.13 1.84
N SER A 75 -8.73 3.47 2.15
CA SER A 75 -9.42 3.01 3.34
C SER A 75 -10.57 2.10 2.96
N ASP A 76 -10.69 0.98 3.66
CA ASP A 76 -11.84 0.07 3.57
C ASP A 76 -12.44 -0.05 4.98
N GLY A 77 -13.54 0.67 5.21
CA GLY A 77 -14.07 0.88 6.56
C GLY A 77 -13.07 1.59 7.47
N CYS A 78 -12.65 0.94 8.56
CA CYS A 78 -11.63 1.47 9.47
C CYS A 78 -10.21 1.01 9.13
N GLU A 79 -10.07 0.12 8.15
CA GLU A 79 -8.79 -0.43 7.75
C GLU A 79 -8.12 0.56 6.81
N LYS A 80 -6.83 0.79 7.00
CA LYS A 80 -6.00 1.49 6.04
C LYS A 80 -5.16 0.46 5.29
N CYS A 81 -5.21 0.54 3.96
CA CYS A 81 -4.58 -0.41 3.07
C CYS A 81 -3.58 0.29 2.15
N TRP A 82 -2.51 -0.43 1.80
CA TRP A 82 -1.44 0.04 0.92
C TRP A 82 -1.16 -0.97 -0.17
N CYS A 83 -0.90 -0.44 -1.37
CA CYS A 83 -0.39 -1.23 -2.47
C CYS A 83 1.15 -1.22 -2.49
N THR A 84 1.77 -2.37 -2.23
CA THR A 84 3.23 -2.51 -2.18
C THR A 84 3.76 -3.40 -3.30
N ARG A 85 5.06 -3.26 -3.61
CA ARG A 85 5.71 -4.09 -4.63
C ARG A 85 5.87 -5.55 -4.19
N GLU A 86 6.13 -5.76 -2.91
CA GLU A 86 6.55 -7.04 -2.35
C GLU A 86 5.37 -8.00 -2.24
N VAL A 87 4.28 -7.53 -1.64
CA VAL A 87 3.15 -8.40 -1.26
C VAL A 87 1.82 -7.93 -1.81
N LYS A 88 1.79 -6.93 -2.70
CA LYS A 88 0.57 -6.35 -3.30
C LYS A 88 -0.28 -5.59 -2.30
N THR A 89 -1.08 -6.23 -1.46
CA THR A 89 -1.98 -5.54 -0.53
C THR A 89 -1.60 -5.80 0.92
N ILE A 90 -1.41 -4.74 1.71
CA ILE A 90 -1.26 -4.80 3.17
C ILE A 90 -2.30 -3.88 3.80
N CYS A 91 -3.08 -4.38 4.76
CA CYS A 91 -4.09 -3.59 5.48
C CYS A 91 -3.86 -3.61 6.99
N THR A 92 -4.17 -2.54 7.71
CA THR A 92 -4.23 -2.58 9.19
C THR A 92 -5.44 -3.38 9.66
N ILE A 93 -5.30 -4.17 10.72
CA ILE A 93 -6.43 -4.86 11.36
C ILE A 93 -6.85 -4.07 12.60
N ASN A 94 -7.77 -3.11 12.44
CA ASN A 94 -8.16 -2.18 13.51
C ASN A 94 -9.66 -2.19 13.88
N CYS A 95 -10.47 -3.03 13.24
CA CYS A 95 -11.89 -3.17 13.61
C CYS A 95 -12.14 -4.52 14.27
N GLY A 96 -12.06 -4.62 15.60
CA GLY A 96 -12.67 -5.71 16.40
C GLY A 96 -12.26 -7.17 16.09
N ARG A 97 -11.50 -7.41 15.02
CA ARG A 97 -11.13 -8.71 14.44
C ARG A 97 -10.08 -9.46 15.27
N ILE A 98 -9.79 -8.97 16.47
CA ILE A 98 -8.99 -9.69 17.48
C ILE A 98 -9.89 -10.68 18.23
N GLN A 99 -11.21 -10.49 18.25
CA GLN A 99 -12.14 -11.43 18.91
C GLN A 99 -12.33 -12.75 18.16
N ASP A 100 -11.94 -12.85 16.88
CA ASP A 100 -12.02 -14.09 16.10
C ASP A 100 -10.68 -14.85 16.03
N LEU A 101 -9.65 -14.39 16.74
CA LEU A 101 -8.32 -15.00 16.81
C LEU A 101 -8.02 -15.73 18.13
N TYR A 102 -9.03 -15.90 19.00
CA TYR A 102 -8.93 -16.67 20.25
C TYR A 102 -10.15 -17.57 20.48
#